data_AF-A0A846GKF8-F1
#
_entry.id   AF-A0A846GKF8-F1
#
_cell.length_a   1.000
_cell.length_b   1.000
_cell.length_c   1.000
_cell.angle_alpha   90.00
_cell.angle_beta   90.00
_cell.angle_gamma   90.00
#
_symmetry.space_group_name_H-M   'P 1'
#
loop_
_entity.id
_entity.type
_entity.pdbx_description
1 polymer ?
#
loop_
_entity_poly.entity_id
_entity_poly.type
_entity_poly.pdbx_seq_one_letter_code
_entity_poly.pdbx_strand_id
1 'polypeptide(L)'
;MPSPFPGMNPYLEDSAYWSSVHHWLITEIARLLNQQLAPKYVVAVEVRIYETSGEKSTLIGIPDNVIAKSSENTIRSPESNVAVAVPSTEPLTIELALTETIKQGYLEVRRVGTGKVVTAIEIISPINKNVGEGRIKYEKKRQLILSSQTNFVEIDLLRQGNSLINLNQNIERDYHILVSLSHQRPQAYLYAFNLQDVIPVFPLPLCPEDPEILLDLQMILHQVYDQGRYDLMIDYKQKNIPGLSKADASWIDFF
;
A
#
# COMPACT_ATOMS: atom_id res chain seq x y z
N MET A 1 -3.89 5.41 22.06
CA MET A 1 -2.93 6.50 22.37
C MET A 1 -2.49 7.06 21.03
N PRO A 2 -2.28 8.38 20.84
CA PRO A 2 -1.76 8.90 19.58
C PRO A 2 -0.35 8.35 19.30
N SER A 3 0.05 8.34 18.02
CA SER A 3 1.45 8.07 17.65
C SER A 3 2.38 9.00 18.45
N PRO A 4 3.44 8.46 19.08
CA PRO A 4 4.34 9.29 19.89
C PRO A 4 5.27 10.16 19.03
N PHE A 5 5.47 9.80 17.76
CA PHE A 5 6.40 10.49 16.87
C PHE A 5 5.75 11.66 16.13
N PRO A 6 6.51 12.74 15.84
CA PRO A 6 6.00 13.94 15.19
C PRO A 6 5.67 13.75 13.71
N GLY A 7 6.14 12.68 13.06
CA GLY A 7 5.94 12.37 11.65
C GLY A 7 5.74 10.86 11.44
N MET A 8 6.61 10.23 10.65
CA MET A 8 6.55 8.78 10.46
C MET A 8 6.89 8.05 11.78
N ASN A 9 6.07 7.07 12.16
CA ASN A 9 6.41 6.16 13.25
C ASN A 9 7.26 5.01 12.66
N PRO A 10 8.55 4.90 13.03
CA PRO A 10 9.48 3.99 12.39
C PRO A 10 9.16 2.52 12.67
N TYR A 11 8.35 2.21 13.70
CA TYR A 11 7.94 0.84 14.02
C TYR A 11 6.86 0.34 13.07
N LEU A 12 6.13 1.23 12.39
CA LEU A 12 5.13 0.85 11.39
C LEU A 12 5.75 0.27 10.11
N GLU A 13 7.04 0.48 9.87
CA GLU A 13 7.77 -0.02 8.71
C GLU A 13 8.08 -1.52 8.77
N ASP A 14 7.97 -2.15 9.96
CA ASP A 14 8.14 -3.59 10.07
C ASP A 14 7.11 -4.29 9.18
N SER A 15 7.56 -5.27 8.41
CA SER A 15 6.72 -6.14 7.58
C SER A 15 5.50 -6.72 8.31
N ALA A 16 5.60 -6.95 9.63
CA ALA A 16 4.49 -7.42 10.46
C ALA A 16 3.31 -6.42 10.52
N TYR A 17 3.58 -5.12 10.38
CA TYR A 17 2.58 -4.06 10.46
C TYR A 17 2.34 -3.36 9.12
N TRP A 18 3.38 -3.18 8.32
CA TRP A 18 3.34 -2.35 7.12
C TRP A 18 2.27 -2.78 6.12
N SER A 19 2.04 -4.08 5.95
CA SER A 19 0.98 -4.56 5.03
C SER A 19 -0.40 -4.04 5.44
N SER A 20 -0.71 -4.04 6.74
CA SER A 20 -1.95 -3.48 7.27
C SER A 20 -1.95 -1.95 7.19
N VAL A 21 -0.86 -1.29 7.60
CA VAL A 21 -0.73 0.18 7.54
C VAL A 21 -0.93 0.69 6.12
N HIS A 22 -0.31 0.05 5.14
CA HIS A 22 -0.41 0.36 3.71
C HIS A 22 -1.86 0.28 3.22
N HIS A 23 -2.57 -0.80 3.56
CA HIS A 23 -3.97 -0.96 3.17
C HIS A 23 -4.89 0.10 3.81
N TRP A 24 -4.70 0.39 5.10
CA TRP A 24 -5.46 1.41 5.81
C TRP A 24 -5.17 2.81 5.26
N LEU A 25 -3.90 3.13 4.96
CA LEU A 25 -3.52 4.41 4.34
C LEU A 25 -4.25 4.63 3.01
N ILE A 26 -4.26 3.62 2.13
CA ILE A 26 -4.97 3.68 0.85
C ILE A 26 -6.45 3.97 1.07
N THR A 27 -7.06 3.25 2.00
CA THR A 27 -8.49 3.37 2.30
C THR A 27 -8.85 4.74 2.86
N GLU A 28 -8.06 5.24 3.83
CA GLU A 28 -8.31 6.54 4.45
C GLU A 28 -8.03 7.71 3.50
N ILE A 29 -6.99 7.62 2.66
CA ILE A 29 -6.77 8.61 1.59
C ILE A 29 -7.96 8.61 0.63
N ALA A 30 -8.42 7.44 0.16
CA ALA A 30 -9.58 7.35 -0.72
C ALA A 30 -10.84 7.95 -0.08
N ARG A 31 -11.09 7.65 1.20
CA ARG A 31 -12.24 8.14 1.96
C ARG A 31 -12.22 9.67 2.06
N LEU A 32 -11.09 10.25 2.45
CA LEU A 32 -10.95 11.70 2.60
C LEU A 32 -11.03 12.42 1.26
N LEU A 33 -10.33 11.92 0.24
CA LEU A 33 -10.34 12.54 -1.07
C LEU A 33 -11.71 12.45 -1.74
N ASN A 34 -12.46 11.35 -1.59
CA ASN A 34 -13.83 11.28 -2.10
C ASN A 34 -14.75 12.33 -1.48
N GLN A 35 -14.55 12.69 -0.21
CA GLN A 35 -15.32 13.77 0.44
C GLN A 35 -14.94 15.15 -0.12
N GLN A 36 -13.65 15.39 -0.38
CA GLN A 36 -13.15 16.69 -0.82
C GLN A 36 -13.33 16.94 -2.32
N LEU A 37 -13.28 15.89 -3.14
CA LEU A 37 -13.30 15.99 -4.60
C LEU A 37 -14.69 15.89 -5.22
N ALA A 38 -15.70 15.51 -4.42
CA ALA A 38 -17.07 15.45 -4.87
C ALA A 38 -17.58 16.85 -5.25
N PRO A 39 -18.41 16.99 -6.30
CA PRO A 39 -18.93 15.92 -7.16
C PRO A 39 -18.08 15.67 -8.43
N LYS A 40 -16.97 16.40 -8.65
CA LYS A 40 -16.26 16.40 -9.94
C LYS A 40 -15.41 15.16 -10.15
N TYR A 41 -14.82 14.62 -9.08
CA TYR A 41 -14.01 13.40 -9.13
C TYR A 41 -14.50 12.34 -8.14
N VAL A 42 -14.13 11.11 -8.45
CA VAL A 42 -14.23 9.95 -7.57
C VAL A 42 -12.85 9.31 -7.47
N VAL A 43 -12.49 8.84 -6.28
CA VAL A 43 -11.25 8.09 -6.06
C VAL A 43 -11.58 6.60 -6.05
N ALA A 44 -11.00 5.87 -7.01
CA ALA A 44 -11.09 4.43 -7.12
C ALA A 44 -9.88 3.77 -6.41
N VAL A 45 -10.16 2.74 -5.61
CA VAL A 45 -9.14 1.87 -5.02
C VAL A 45 -9.01 0.64 -5.91
N GLU A 46 -7.85 0.46 -6.51
CA GLU A 46 -7.56 -0.66 -7.43
C GLU A 46 -6.55 -1.60 -6.76
N VAL A 47 -6.76 -2.92 -6.83
CA VAL A 47 -5.95 -3.92 -6.08
C VAL A 47 -5.17 -4.83 -7.04
N ARG A 48 -3.89 -5.06 -6.78
CA ARG A 48 -3.07 -6.11 -7.43
C ARG A 48 -2.80 -7.25 -6.48
N ILE A 49 -2.87 -8.50 -6.95
CA ILE A 49 -2.48 -9.69 -6.19
C ILE A 49 -1.16 -10.25 -6.72
N TYR A 50 -0.17 -10.37 -5.84
CA TYR A 50 1.09 -11.07 -6.07
C TYR A 50 1.09 -12.37 -5.28
N GLU A 51 1.58 -13.48 -5.83
CA GLU A 51 2.00 -14.66 -5.07
C GLU A 51 3.49 -14.56 -4.74
N THR A 52 3.85 -14.90 -3.51
CA THR A 52 5.25 -15.08 -3.09
C THR A 52 5.54 -16.55 -2.85
N SER A 53 6.56 -17.07 -3.55
CA SER A 53 7.14 -18.40 -3.31
C SER A 53 8.64 -18.21 -3.05
N GLY A 54 9.01 -18.10 -1.77
CA GLY A 54 10.36 -17.66 -1.36
C GLY A 54 10.66 -16.21 -1.73
N GLU A 55 11.92 -15.89 -2.08
CA GLU A 55 12.37 -14.53 -2.49
C GLU A 55 11.78 -14.03 -3.82
N LYS A 56 10.92 -14.81 -4.48
CA LYS A 56 10.32 -14.47 -5.78
C LYS A 56 8.84 -14.16 -5.64
N SER A 57 8.44 -12.99 -6.14
CA SER A 57 7.06 -12.50 -6.16
C SER A 57 6.51 -12.39 -7.58
N THR A 58 5.49 -13.19 -7.92
CA THR A 58 4.87 -13.22 -9.25
C THR A 58 3.44 -12.66 -9.20
N LEU A 59 3.06 -11.83 -10.19
CA LEU A 59 1.71 -11.21 -10.22
C LEU A 59 0.72 -12.21 -10.80
N ILE A 60 -0.43 -12.39 -10.15
CA ILE A 60 -1.47 -13.35 -10.60
C ILE A 60 -2.71 -12.66 -11.16
N GLY A 61 -3.02 -11.43 -10.74
CA GLY A 61 -4.12 -10.69 -11.36
C GLY A 61 -4.60 -9.45 -10.59
N ILE A 62 -5.64 -8.82 -11.14
CA ILE A 62 -6.52 -7.84 -10.47
C ILE A 62 -7.80 -8.64 -10.13
N PRO A 63 -8.18 -8.77 -8.85
CA PRO A 63 -9.34 -9.57 -8.48
C PRO A 63 -10.63 -8.83 -8.83
N ASP A 64 -11.28 -9.23 -9.93
CA ASP A 64 -12.70 -8.96 -10.11
C ASP A 64 -13.49 -10.03 -9.33
N ASN A 65 -13.94 -9.65 -8.13
CA ASN A 65 -14.97 -10.30 -7.31
C ASN A 65 -15.09 -11.84 -7.44
N VAL A 66 -14.26 -12.58 -6.69
CA VAL A 66 -14.44 -14.03 -6.55
C VAL A 66 -15.64 -14.31 -5.64
N ILE A 67 -16.82 -14.49 -6.25
CA ILE A 67 -17.99 -15.05 -5.56
C ILE A 67 -17.84 -16.58 -5.56
N ALA A 68 -17.48 -17.15 -4.42
CA ALA A 68 -17.56 -18.59 -4.22
C ALA A 68 -19.04 -19.01 -4.22
N LYS A 69 -19.49 -19.63 -5.32
CA LYS A 69 -20.80 -20.28 -5.36
C LYS A 69 -20.72 -21.59 -4.58
N SER A 70 -21.41 -21.65 -3.45
CA SER A 70 -21.72 -22.90 -2.77
C SER A 70 -22.68 -23.72 -3.66
N SER A 71 -22.22 -24.83 -4.21
CA SER A 71 -23.10 -25.81 -4.83
C SER A 71 -23.82 -26.59 -3.73
N GLU A 72 -25.10 -26.29 -3.51
CA GLU A 72 -26.01 -27.16 -2.76
C GLU A 72 -26.25 -28.43 -3.59
N ASN A 73 -25.64 -29.55 -3.17
CA ASN A 73 -25.97 -30.85 -3.73
C ASN A 73 -27.16 -31.43 -2.98
N THR A 74 -28.32 -31.38 -3.64
CA THR A 74 -29.56 -32.06 -3.27
C THR A 74 -29.32 -33.58 -3.21
N ILE A 75 -29.46 -34.22 -2.04
CA ILE A 75 -29.41 -35.68 -1.92
C ILE A 75 -30.84 -36.23 -1.98
N ARG A 76 -31.13 -37.00 -3.03
CA ARG A 76 -32.30 -37.88 -3.12
C ARG A 76 -31.96 -39.23 -2.49
N SER A 77 -32.76 -39.68 -1.54
CA SER A 77 -32.67 -41.00 -0.92
C SER A 77 -33.35 -42.07 -1.78
N PRO A 78 -32.81 -43.30 -1.82
CA PRO A 78 -33.63 -44.50 -1.86
C PRO A 78 -33.37 -45.39 -0.63
N GLU A 79 -34.45 -45.96 -0.10
CA GLU A 79 -34.43 -46.95 0.98
C GLU A 79 -33.76 -48.26 0.55
N SER A 80 -32.85 -48.79 1.37
CA SER A 80 -32.47 -50.20 1.42
C SER A 80 -31.61 -50.47 2.67
N ASN A 81 -32.10 -51.34 3.55
CA ASN A 81 -31.43 -51.83 4.74
C ASN A 81 -30.30 -52.82 4.41
N VAL A 82 -29.05 -52.38 4.43
CA VAL A 82 -27.87 -53.22 4.71
C VAL A 82 -26.85 -52.37 5.46
N ALA A 83 -26.53 -52.75 6.70
CA ALA A 83 -25.46 -52.12 7.47
C ALA A 83 -24.09 -52.54 6.91
N VAL A 84 -23.59 -51.79 5.95
CA VAL A 84 -22.19 -51.88 5.51
C VAL A 84 -21.37 -50.98 6.43
N ALA A 85 -20.41 -51.56 7.16
CA ALA A 85 -19.45 -50.78 7.94
C ALA A 85 -18.68 -49.87 6.96
N VAL A 86 -18.97 -48.57 7.02
CA VAL A 86 -18.24 -47.56 6.25
C VAL A 86 -16.81 -47.57 6.80
N PRO A 87 -15.78 -47.84 5.98
CA PRO A 87 -14.40 -47.76 6.46
C PRO A 87 -14.17 -46.33 6.97
N SER A 88 -13.79 -46.22 8.25
CA SER A 88 -13.43 -44.94 8.84
C SER A 88 -12.15 -44.46 8.14
N THR A 89 -12.30 -43.49 7.24
CA THR A 89 -11.15 -42.81 6.65
C THR A 89 -10.56 -41.89 7.71
N GLU A 90 -9.45 -42.32 8.31
CA GLU A 90 -8.69 -41.45 9.21
C GLU A 90 -8.00 -40.34 8.39
N PRO A 91 -8.06 -39.08 8.83
CA PRO A 91 -7.47 -37.98 8.09
C PRO A 91 -5.95 -38.11 8.07
N LEU A 92 -5.37 -38.15 6.87
CA LEU A 92 -3.93 -38.06 6.69
C LEU A 92 -3.50 -36.60 6.81
N THR A 93 -2.57 -36.31 7.72
CA THR A 93 -1.93 -34.99 7.78
C THR A 93 -0.99 -34.87 6.59
N ILE A 94 -1.31 -33.96 5.67
CA ILE A 94 -0.44 -33.59 4.56
C ILE A 94 -0.01 -32.14 4.71
N GLU A 95 1.24 -31.83 4.38
CA GLU A 95 1.71 -30.46 4.28
C GLU A 95 1.25 -29.86 2.94
N LEU A 96 0.44 -28.81 3.02
CA LEU A 96 0.05 -28.04 1.86
C LEU A 96 1.15 -27.01 1.56
N ALA A 97 1.56 -26.92 0.30
CA ALA A 97 2.37 -25.79 -0.17
C ALA A 97 1.50 -24.53 -0.11
N LEU A 98 1.68 -23.74 0.95
CA LEU A 98 1.01 -22.44 1.09
C LEU A 98 1.80 -21.41 0.29
N THR A 99 1.15 -20.80 -0.71
CA THR A 99 1.62 -19.56 -1.33
C THR A 99 1.00 -18.39 -0.61
N GLU A 100 1.81 -17.41 -0.24
CA GLU A 100 1.28 -16.16 0.32
C GLU A 100 0.85 -15.25 -0.82
N THR A 101 -0.37 -14.69 -0.74
CA THR A 101 -0.87 -13.71 -1.71
C THR A 101 -0.83 -12.31 -1.10
N ILE A 102 0.00 -11.43 -1.66
CA ILE A 102 0.11 -10.03 -1.23
C ILE A 102 -0.79 -9.16 -2.12
N LYS A 103 -1.77 -8.49 -1.49
CA LYS A 103 -2.62 -7.49 -2.13
C LYS A 103 -2.00 -6.10 -2.01
N GLN A 104 -1.85 -5.39 -3.12
CA GLN A 104 -1.34 -4.02 -3.15
C GLN A 104 -2.34 -3.11 -3.83
N GLY A 105 -2.96 -2.25 -3.02
CA GLY A 105 -3.85 -1.23 -3.53
C GLY A 105 -3.08 -0.04 -4.10
N TYR A 106 -3.70 0.68 -5.01
CA TYR A 106 -3.30 2.02 -5.41
C TYR A 106 -4.54 2.85 -5.74
N LEU A 107 -4.38 4.16 -5.87
CA LEU A 107 -5.51 5.06 -6.05
C LEU A 107 -5.50 5.71 -7.42
N GLU A 108 -6.68 5.86 -7.99
CA GLU A 108 -6.91 6.64 -9.19
C GLU A 108 -8.00 7.68 -8.93
N VAL A 109 -7.63 8.96 -9.09
CA VAL A 109 -8.59 10.06 -9.13
C VAL A 109 -9.17 10.12 -10.54
N ARG A 110 -10.45 9.81 -10.67
CA ARG A 110 -11.17 9.73 -11.95
C ARG A 110 -12.22 10.82 -12.06
N ARG A 111 -12.33 11.44 -13.23
CA ARG A 111 -13.39 12.42 -13.51
C ARG A 111 -14.75 11.72 -13.59
N VAL A 112 -15.73 12.22 -12.85
CA VAL A 112 -17.11 11.70 -12.90
C VAL A 112 -17.70 11.90 -14.31
N GLY A 113 -18.45 10.91 -14.79
CA GLY A 113 -19.08 10.91 -16.11
C GLY A 113 -18.18 10.35 -17.22
N THR A 114 -16.90 10.72 -17.29
CA THR A 114 -15.98 10.21 -18.33
C THR A 114 -15.13 9.03 -17.87
N GLY A 115 -14.92 8.85 -16.56
CA GLY A 115 -14.03 7.83 -16.01
C GLY A 115 -12.54 8.10 -16.28
N LYS A 116 -12.19 9.23 -16.92
CA LYS A 116 -10.80 9.56 -17.24
C LYS A 116 -9.98 9.68 -15.96
N VAL A 117 -8.88 8.91 -15.88
CA VAL A 117 -7.90 9.04 -14.80
C VAL A 117 -7.18 10.37 -14.94
N VAL A 118 -7.29 11.21 -13.93
CA VAL A 118 -6.60 12.50 -13.85
C VAL A 118 -5.29 12.34 -13.09
N THR A 119 -5.31 11.60 -11.99
CA THR A 119 -4.15 11.42 -11.11
C THR A 119 -4.07 10.01 -10.60
N ALA A 120 -2.91 9.38 -10.74
CA ALA A 120 -2.58 8.11 -10.09
C ALA A 120 -1.74 8.39 -8.83
N ILE A 121 -2.11 7.78 -7.71
CA ILE A 121 -1.38 7.87 -6.44
C ILE A 121 -0.89 6.47 -6.07
N GLU A 122 0.42 6.30 -5.98
CA GLU A 122 1.08 5.08 -5.54
C GLU A 122 1.64 5.27 -4.13
N ILE A 123 1.35 4.32 -3.25
CA ILE A 123 2.03 4.19 -1.96
C ILE A 123 2.97 3.01 -2.08
N ILE A 124 4.27 3.26 -1.89
CA ILE A 124 5.31 2.27 -2.07
C ILE A 124 5.19 1.16 -1.02
N SER A 125 5.45 -0.06 -1.46
CA SER A 125 5.56 -1.24 -0.60
C SER A 125 6.96 -1.86 -0.71
N PRO A 126 7.36 -2.77 0.21
CA PRO A 126 8.67 -3.41 0.17
C PRO A 126 8.96 -4.13 -1.17
N ILE A 127 7.92 -4.72 -1.79
CA ILE A 127 8.04 -5.42 -3.09
C ILE A 127 8.47 -4.48 -4.23
N ASN A 128 8.18 -3.18 -4.12
CA ASN A 128 8.54 -2.19 -5.12
C ASN A 128 9.96 -1.66 -4.92
N LYS A 129 10.59 -1.91 -3.77
CA LYS A 129 11.96 -1.47 -3.45
C LYS A 129 13.01 -2.58 -3.58
N ASN A 130 12.60 -3.82 -3.35
CA ASN A 130 13.50 -4.97 -3.42
C ASN A 130 13.74 -5.40 -4.88
N VAL A 131 14.97 -5.78 -5.19
CA VAL A 131 15.31 -6.29 -6.54
C VAL A 131 14.48 -7.54 -6.81
N GLY A 132 13.80 -7.58 -7.96
CA GLY A 132 12.97 -8.72 -8.33
C GLY A 132 11.86 -8.35 -9.30
N GLU A 133 10.96 -9.31 -9.52
CA GLU A 133 9.85 -9.16 -10.46
C GLU A 133 8.86 -8.06 -10.04
N GLY A 134 8.60 -7.88 -8.74
CA GLY A 134 7.81 -6.78 -8.19
C GLY A 134 8.35 -5.39 -8.59
N ARG A 135 9.66 -5.17 -8.43
CA ARG A 135 10.34 -3.93 -8.86
C ARG A 135 10.22 -3.69 -10.36
N ILE A 136 10.54 -4.69 -11.18
CA ILE A 136 10.49 -4.58 -12.64
C ILE A 136 9.08 -4.21 -13.12
N LYS A 137 8.05 -4.83 -12.53
CA LYS A 137 6.65 -4.52 -12.86
C LYS A 137 6.26 -3.11 -12.42
N TYR A 138 6.67 -2.72 -11.22
CA TYR A 138 6.43 -1.37 -10.72
C TYR A 138 7.06 -0.30 -11.63
N GLU A 139 8.33 -0.46 -12.01
CA GLU A 139 9.02 0.48 -12.90
C GLU A 139 8.37 0.57 -14.29
N LYS A 140 7.95 -0.55 -14.87
CA LYS A 140 7.18 -0.56 -16.13
C LYS A 140 5.87 0.23 -16.01
N LYS A 141 5.11 0.02 -14.94
CA LYS A 141 3.88 0.77 -14.67
C LYS A 141 4.16 2.26 -14.47
N ARG A 142 5.16 2.59 -13.67
CA ARG A 142 5.61 3.95 -13.41
C ARG A 142 5.95 4.66 -14.72
N GLN A 143 6.70 4.02 -15.61
CA GLN A 143 7.02 4.55 -16.93
C GLN A 143 5.77 4.76 -17.79
N LEU A 144 4.82 3.81 -17.79
CA LEU A 144 3.56 3.95 -18.51
C LEU A 144 2.79 5.20 -18.05
N ILE A 145 2.64 5.41 -16.73
CA ILE A 145 1.97 6.59 -16.18
C ILE A 145 2.72 7.86 -16.56
N LEU A 146 4.04 7.89 -16.38
CA LEU A 146 4.87 9.07 -16.70
C LEU A 146 4.85 9.42 -18.20
N SER A 147 4.62 8.45 -19.08
CA SER A 147 4.44 8.65 -20.53
C SER A 147 3.02 9.08 -20.95
N SER A 148 2.06 9.07 -20.02
CA SER A 148 0.66 9.42 -20.28
C SER A 148 0.32 10.87 -19.89
N GLN A 149 -0.91 11.31 -20.15
CA GLN A 149 -1.42 12.61 -19.68
C GLN A 149 -1.92 12.60 -18.22
N THR A 150 -1.80 11.46 -17.53
CA THR A 150 -2.21 11.31 -16.12
C THR A 150 -1.15 11.90 -15.21
N ASN A 151 -1.53 12.73 -14.24
CA ASN A 151 -0.64 13.20 -13.17
C ASN A 151 -0.23 12.03 -12.27
N PHE A 152 0.90 12.15 -11.59
CA PHE A 152 1.44 11.06 -10.78
C PHE A 152 1.90 11.54 -9.41
N VAL A 153 1.49 10.82 -8.36
CA VAL A 153 1.97 10.98 -7.00
C VAL A 153 2.55 9.64 -6.53
N GLU A 154 3.78 9.64 -6.04
CA GLU A 154 4.46 8.45 -5.50
C GLU A 154 4.92 8.76 -4.07
N ILE A 155 4.42 8.00 -3.10
CA ILE A 155 4.64 8.19 -1.66
C ILE A 155 5.49 7.03 -1.15
N ASP A 156 6.72 7.31 -0.73
CA ASP A 156 7.63 6.34 -0.13
C ASP A 156 7.87 6.68 1.34
N LEU A 157 7.30 5.86 2.22
CA LEU A 157 7.45 5.94 3.68
C LEU A 157 8.28 4.77 4.24
N LEU A 158 9.11 4.13 3.40
CA LEU A 158 9.94 3.00 3.78
C LEU A 158 11.42 3.36 3.68
N ARG A 159 12.21 3.10 4.72
CA ARG A 159 13.68 3.27 4.67
C ARG A 159 14.38 2.07 4.05
N GLN A 160 13.83 0.87 4.23
CA GLN A 160 14.43 -0.35 3.74
C GLN A 160 14.23 -0.53 2.22
N GLY A 161 15.24 -1.07 1.55
CA GLY A 161 15.21 -1.41 0.13
C GLY A 161 15.82 -0.32 -0.75
N ASN A 162 15.84 -0.54 -2.07
CA ASN A 162 16.49 0.37 -3.00
C ASN A 162 15.58 1.57 -3.29
N SER A 163 16.18 2.77 -3.31
CA SER A 163 15.46 4.00 -3.69
C SER A 163 14.81 3.87 -5.07
N LEU A 164 13.59 4.40 -5.21
CA LEU A 164 12.93 4.55 -6.51
C LEU A 164 13.52 5.70 -7.34
N ILE A 165 14.18 6.65 -6.68
CA ILE A 165 14.66 7.86 -7.32
C ILE A 165 16.17 7.78 -7.47
N ASN A 166 16.61 7.58 -8.71
CA ASN A 166 17.99 7.76 -9.12
C ASN A 166 18.26 9.25 -9.32
N LEU A 167 18.38 10.00 -8.23
CA LEU A 167 18.90 11.35 -8.33
C LEU A 167 20.39 11.26 -8.60
N ASN A 168 20.86 11.94 -9.64
CA ASN A 168 22.30 12.21 -9.86
C ASN A 168 22.93 13.03 -8.72
N GLN A 169 22.12 13.42 -7.73
CA GLN A 169 22.49 14.14 -6.53
C GLN A 169 22.25 13.20 -5.35
N ASN A 170 23.25 13.08 -4.49
CA ASN A 170 23.32 12.22 -3.32
C ASN A 170 22.33 12.67 -2.22
N ILE A 171 21.04 12.79 -2.54
CA ILE A 171 19.97 13.15 -1.61
C ILE A 171 19.56 11.86 -0.90
N GLU A 172 20.37 11.48 0.08
CA GLU A 172 20.06 10.38 0.98
C GLU A 172 19.03 10.89 2.00
N ARG A 173 17.77 10.47 1.85
CA ARG A 173 16.64 10.82 2.71
C ARG A 173 15.85 9.57 3.00
N ASP A 174 15.29 9.51 4.21
CA ASP A 174 14.54 8.33 4.66
C ASP A 174 13.27 8.12 3.83
N TYR A 175 12.58 9.22 3.53
CA TYR A 175 11.26 9.20 2.92
C TYR A 175 11.12 10.26 1.83
N HIS A 176 10.18 10.06 0.93
CA HIS A 176 9.87 11.06 -0.07
C HIS A 176 8.45 10.98 -0.62
N ILE A 177 7.97 12.12 -1.11
CA ILE A 177 6.75 12.24 -1.91
C ILE A 177 7.13 12.90 -3.24
N LEU A 178 6.92 12.19 -4.34
CA LEU A 178 7.12 12.70 -5.69
C LEU A 178 5.77 13.13 -6.28
N VAL A 179 5.69 14.36 -6.77
CA VAL A 179 4.51 14.91 -7.45
C VAL A 179 4.90 15.32 -8.87
N SER A 180 4.37 14.62 -9.87
CA SER A 180 4.64 14.86 -11.29
C SER A 180 3.37 15.25 -12.03
N LEU A 181 3.27 16.53 -12.37
CA LEU A 181 2.20 17.09 -13.19
C LEU A 181 2.47 16.74 -14.65
N SER A 182 1.49 16.16 -15.35
CA SER A 182 1.70 15.63 -16.70
C SER A 182 2.15 16.68 -17.71
N HIS A 183 1.67 17.93 -17.56
CA HIS A 183 2.00 19.05 -18.43
C HIS A 183 3.34 19.75 -18.12
N GLN A 184 4.01 19.40 -17.02
CA GLN A 184 5.31 19.96 -16.63
C GLN A 184 6.47 18.96 -16.79
N ARG A 185 6.22 17.76 -17.34
CA ARG A 185 7.26 16.75 -17.53
C ARG A 185 8.31 17.23 -18.55
N PRO A 186 9.61 16.91 -18.37
CA PRO A 186 10.15 15.91 -17.43
C PRO A 186 10.36 16.39 -15.98
N GLN A 187 10.05 17.64 -15.64
CA GLN A 187 10.17 18.13 -14.28
C GLN A 187 9.11 17.52 -13.35
N ALA A 188 9.45 17.41 -12.07
CA ALA A 188 8.59 16.96 -10.99
C ALA A 188 9.03 17.62 -9.68
N TYR A 189 8.13 17.66 -8.70
CA TYR A 189 8.41 18.13 -7.35
C TYR A 189 8.73 16.95 -6.45
N LEU A 190 9.81 17.05 -5.68
CA LEU A 190 10.22 16.05 -4.72
C LEU A 190 10.23 16.65 -3.32
N TYR A 191 9.36 16.15 -2.45
CA TYR A 191 9.32 16.46 -1.03
C TYR A 191 10.08 15.35 -0.31
N ALA A 192 11.37 15.55 -0.03
CA ALA A 192 12.20 14.57 0.66
C ALA A 192 12.44 15.01 2.11
N PHE A 193 12.29 14.08 3.05
CA PHE A 193 12.30 14.34 4.49
C PHE A 193 12.84 13.13 5.25
N ASN A 194 13.28 13.35 6.49
CA ASN A 194 13.87 12.34 7.34
C ASN A 194 12.89 11.90 8.44
N LEU A 195 13.26 10.85 9.18
CA LEU A 195 12.46 10.30 10.27
C LEU A 195 12.02 11.31 11.33
N GLN A 196 12.88 12.27 11.64
CA GLN A 196 12.63 13.26 12.67
C GLN A 196 11.70 14.39 12.20
N ASP A 197 11.49 14.50 10.89
CA ASP A 197 10.71 15.57 10.28
C ASP A 197 9.21 15.24 10.30
N VAL A 198 8.40 16.30 10.38
CA VAL A 198 6.96 16.25 10.09
C VAL A 198 6.77 15.87 8.62
N ILE A 199 5.79 15.01 8.31
CA ILE A 199 5.49 14.63 6.92
C ILE A 199 4.94 15.86 6.18
N PRO A 200 5.56 16.29 5.06
CA PRO A 200 5.15 17.50 4.36
C PRO A 200 3.75 17.36 3.75
N VAL A 201 2.96 18.42 3.89
CA VAL A 201 1.71 18.60 3.15
C VAL A 201 2.06 18.93 1.70
N PHE A 202 1.36 18.31 0.74
CA PHE A 202 1.64 18.49 -0.68
C PHE A 202 0.34 18.66 -1.48
N PRO A 203 0.37 19.34 -2.65
CA PRO A 203 -0.80 19.49 -3.49
C PRO A 203 -1.11 18.18 -4.23
N LEU A 204 -2.37 17.77 -4.19
CA LEU A 204 -2.90 16.72 -5.05
C LEU A 204 -3.13 17.32 -6.45
N PRO A 205 -2.36 16.94 -7.48
CA PRO A 205 -2.54 17.51 -8.80
C PRO A 205 -3.88 17.07 -9.37
N LEU A 206 -4.63 18.00 -9.97
CA LEU A 206 -5.92 17.74 -10.64
C LEU A 206 -5.88 18.31 -12.08
N CYS A 207 -7.03 18.61 -12.68
CA CYS A 207 -7.04 19.35 -13.94
C CYS A 207 -6.64 20.82 -13.67
N PRO A 208 -5.94 21.51 -14.59
CA PRO A 208 -5.42 22.87 -14.35
C PRO A 208 -6.46 23.92 -13.99
N GLU A 209 -7.73 23.70 -14.36
CA GLU A 209 -8.84 24.59 -14.04
C GLU A 209 -9.39 24.45 -12.61
N ASP A 210 -8.97 23.42 -11.87
CA ASP A 210 -9.47 23.15 -10.52
C ASP A 210 -8.67 23.84 -9.43
N PRO A 211 -9.32 24.20 -8.30
CA PRO A 211 -8.60 24.68 -7.13
C PRO A 211 -7.63 23.62 -6.61
N GLU A 212 -6.50 24.08 -6.09
CA GLU A 212 -5.53 23.22 -5.44
C GLU A 212 -6.11 22.62 -4.16
N ILE A 213 -5.95 21.30 -4.01
CA ILE A 213 -6.33 20.57 -2.80
C ILE A 213 -5.06 20.03 -2.18
N LEU A 214 -4.88 20.28 -0.89
CA LEU A 214 -3.72 19.84 -0.13
C LEU A 214 -4.01 18.50 0.56
N LEU A 215 -3.06 17.57 0.46
CA LEU A 215 -3.11 16.28 1.12
C LEU A 215 -2.19 16.29 2.35
N ASP A 216 -2.79 16.22 3.53
CA ASP A 216 -2.08 16.09 4.81
C ASP A 216 -1.90 14.60 5.14
N LEU A 217 -0.80 14.03 4.67
CA LEU A 217 -0.51 12.62 4.87
C LEU A 217 -0.19 12.30 6.34
N GLN A 218 0.32 13.27 7.09
CA GLN A 218 0.61 13.09 8.52
C GLN A 218 -0.67 12.83 9.32
N MET A 219 -1.67 13.68 9.12
CA MET A 219 -2.97 13.53 9.78
C MET A 219 -3.56 12.14 9.46
N ILE A 220 -3.47 11.69 8.21
CA ILE A 220 -4.00 10.40 7.77
C ILE A 220 -3.24 9.25 8.42
N LEU A 221 -1.92 9.31 8.46
CA LEU A 221 -1.09 8.29 9.10
C LEU A 221 -1.40 8.18 10.61
N HIS A 222 -1.59 9.32 11.30
CA HIS A 222 -1.98 9.32 12.71
C HIS A 222 -3.38 8.72 12.92
N GLN A 223 -4.33 9.01 12.03
CA GLN A 223 -5.65 8.36 12.06
C GLN A 223 -5.56 6.85 11.87
N VAL A 224 -4.73 6.39 10.92
CA VAL A 224 -4.47 4.95 10.71
C VAL A 224 -3.85 4.31 11.95
N TYR A 225 -2.90 4.99 12.60
CA TYR A 225 -2.29 4.53 13.85
C TYR A 225 -3.35 4.33 14.95
N ASP A 226 -4.20 5.35 15.15
CA ASP A 226 -5.23 5.34 16.18
C ASP A 226 -6.33 4.31 15.92
N GLN A 227 -6.84 4.25 14.69
CA GLN A 227 -7.91 3.33 14.31
C GLN A 227 -7.45 1.87 14.32
N GLY A 228 -6.20 1.62 13.90
CA GLY A 228 -5.58 0.30 13.90
C GLY A 228 -5.18 -0.20 15.29
N ARG A 229 -5.26 0.66 16.33
CA ARG A 229 -4.81 0.35 17.70
C ARG A 229 -3.37 -0.16 17.76
N TYR A 230 -2.50 0.45 16.96
CA TYR A 230 -1.08 0.09 16.95
C TYR A 230 -0.39 0.39 18.28
N ASP A 231 -0.98 1.24 19.13
CA ASP A 231 -0.59 1.45 20.52
C ASP A 231 -0.63 0.17 21.37
N LEU A 232 -1.46 -0.81 20.99
CA LEU A 232 -1.56 -2.10 21.67
C LEU A 232 -0.66 -3.18 21.07
N MET A 233 -0.22 -2.99 19.82
CA MET A 233 0.53 -4.01 19.06
C MET A 233 2.03 -3.78 19.11
N ILE A 234 2.45 -2.51 19.14
CA ILE A 234 3.86 -2.15 19.06
C ILE A 234 4.47 -2.09 20.46
N ASP A 235 5.47 -2.93 20.69
CA ASP A 235 6.34 -2.81 21.86
C ASP A 235 7.54 -1.91 21.52
N TYR A 236 7.45 -0.64 21.92
CA TYR A 236 8.50 0.36 21.69
C TYR A 236 9.85 0.03 22.35
N LYS A 237 9.91 -0.94 23.27
CA LYS A 237 11.17 -1.39 23.87
C LYS A 237 11.95 -2.35 22.96
N GLN A 238 11.31 -2.89 21.93
CA GLN A 238 11.98 -3.76 20.97
C GLN A 238 12.83 -2.96 19.99
N LYS A 239 13.82 -3.63 19.43
CA LYS A 239 14.67 -3.03 18.40
C LYS A 239 13.84 -2.74 17.15
N ASN A 240 13.95 -1.51 16.63
CA ASN A 240 13.28 -1.12 15.40
C ASN A 240 13.82 -1.90 14.19
N ILE A 241 12.89 -2.31 13.32
CA ILE A 241 13.16 -2.94 12.02
C ILE A 241 12.43 -2.09 10.97
N PRO A 242 13.14 -1.45 10.02
CA PRO A 242 14.58 -1.53 9.78
C PRO A 242 15.43 -0.86 10.87
N GLY A 243 16.69 -1.27 10.99
CA GLY A 243 17.60 -0.70 11.99
C GLY A 243 17.83 0.80 11.78
N LEU A 244 17.87 1.54 12.89
CA LEU A 244 18.04 3.00 12.90
C LEU A 244 19.51 3.41 12.75
N SER A 245 19.74 4.61 12.22
CA SER A 245 21.03 5.29 12.37
C SER A 245 21.30 5.58 13.86
N LYS A 246 22.57 5.85 14.23
CA LYS A 246 22.91 6.22 15.61
C LYS A 246 22.19 7.49 16.07
N ALA A 247 22.02 8.46 15.18
CA ALA A 247 21.34 9.71 15.46
C ALA A 247 19.85 9.46 15.74
N ASP A 248 19.19 8.66 14.89
CA ASP A 248 17.77 8.35 15.02
C ASP A 248 17.47 7.47 16.23
N ALA A 249 18.35 6.50 16.53
CA ALA A 249 18.21 5.69 17.74
C ALA A 249 18.22 6.56 19.01
N SER A 250 19.14 7.53 19.08
CA SER A 250 19.21 8.47 20.21
C SER A 250 18.00 9.41 20.27
N TRP A 251 17.38 9.70 19.13
CA TRP A 251 16.20 10.56 19.04
C TRP A 251 14.92 9.83 19.49
N ILE A 252 14.78 8.53 19.18
CA ILE A 252 13.61 7.77 19.62
C ILE A 252 13.55 7.65 21.15
N ASP A 253 14.69 7.59 21.84
CA ASP A 253 14.75 7.50 23.30
C ASP A 253 14.08 8.67 24.05
N PHE A 254 13.71 9.76 23.35
CA PHE A 254 12.94 10.88 23.92
C PHE A 254 11.41 10.63 23.97
N PHE A 255 10.91 9.54 23.40
CA PHE A 255 9.49 9.20 23.26
C PHE A 255 9.11 7.91 23.99
#